data_AF-A0A916J544-F1
#
_entry.id   AF-A0A916J544-F1
#
_cell.length_a   1.000
_cell.length_b   1.000
_cell.length_c   1.000
_cell.angle_alpha   90.00
_cell.angle_beta   90.00
_cell.angle_gamma   90.00
#
_symmetry.space_group_name_H-M   'P 1'
#
loop_
_entity.id
_entity.type
_entity.pdbx_description
1 polymer ?
#
loop_
_entity_poly.entity_id
_entity_poly.type
_entity_poly.pdbx_seq_one_letter_code
_entity_poly.pdbx_strand_id
1 'polypeptide(L)'
;MTRFAFIWFFAIAMCGCISVDKYPDKWGAAVAGTRSDICPKLSGVYENIGETADGQRAWLASRLSGITGRDKELQLQMRYQFWKDLSAAKVVQIHVADNQTLAIKVTGEGIEHEWTVPKTRVECKTNAITIHGDAVISGDNAVAVGTDSMDLYRSGNQLILNQSGGGVGVLLLVPVVGYSNHWSRFSLIEE
;
A
#
# COMPACT_ATOMS: atom_id res chain seq x y z
N MET A 1 -50.15 11.67 -33.94
CA MET A 1 -49.77 12.51 -32.79
C MET A 1 -48.80 11.73 -31.92
N THR A 2 -47.57 12.19 -31.92
CA THR A 2 -46.35 11.66 -31.30
C THR A 2 -46.34 11.81 -29.79
N ARG A 3 -45.96 10.76 -29.05
CA ARG A 3 -45.17 10.87 -27.81
C ARG A 3 -44.23 9.67 -27.69
N PHE A 4 -43.11 9.76 -28.42
CA PHE A 4 -41.88 9.06 -28.05
C PHE A 4 -41.42 9.68 -26.73
N ALA A 5 -41.63 8.97 -25.63
CA ALA A 5 -41.01 9.32 -24.35
C ALA A 5 -39.51 9.08 -24.51
N PHE A 6 -38.79 10.19 -24.63
CA PHE A 6 -37.35 10.32 -24.62
C PHE A 6 -36.78 9.51 -23.45
N ILE A 7 -36.25 8.31 -23.75
CA ILE A 7 -35.33 7.60 -22.87
C ILE A 7 -34.06 8.46 -22.86
N TRP A 8 -33.97 9.36 -21.87
CA TRP A 8 -32.74 10.08 -21.57
C TRP A 8 -31.71 9.04 -21.13
N PHE A 9 -30.92 8.59 -22.11
CA PHE A 9 -29.60 8.03 -21.96
C PHE A 9 -28.75 9.05 -21.18
N PHE A 10 -28.81 9.02 -19.84
CA PHE A 10 -27.73 9.60 -19.04
C PHE A 10 -26.55 8.64 -19.14
N ALA A 11 -25.77 8.83 -20.20
CA ALA A 11 -24.40 8.37 -20.28
C ALA A 11 -23.65 9.05 -19.14
N ILE A 12 -23.64 8.43 -17.98
CA ILE A 12 -22.82 8.81 -16.85
C ILE A 12 -21.37 8.65 -17.33
N ALA A 13 -20.73 9.76 -17.69
CA ALA A 13 -19.31 9.81 -17.94
C ALA A 13 -18.60 9.47 -16.63
N MET A 14 -18.28 8.19 -16.43
CA MET A 14 -17.42 7.79 -15.33
C MET A 14 -16.06 8.45 -15.56
N CYS A 15 -15.70 9.40 -14.69
CA CYS A 15 -14.35 9.92 -14.64
C CYS A 15 -13.46 8.81 -14.03
N GLY A 16 -12.84 8.01 -14.89
CA GLY A 16 -11.89 6.99 -14.49
C GLY A 16 -10.50 7.58 -14.31
N CYS A 17 -9.97 7.55 -13.08
CA CYS A 17 -8.57 7.87 -12.81
C CYS A 17 -7.77 6.56 -12.77
N ILE A 18 -6.90 6.34 -13.75
CA ILE A 18 -6.02 5.16 -13.80
C ILE A 18 -4.58 5.66 -13.69
N SER A 19 -3.86 5.22 -12.66
CA SER A 19 -2.43 5.48 -12.46
C SER A 19 -1.70 4.15 -12.36
N VAL A 20 -0.97 3.77 -13.40
CA VAL A 20 -0.30 2.45 -13.44
C VAL A 20 1.17 2.63 -13.73
N ASP A 21 1.98 2.42 -12.70
CA ASP A 21 3.43 2.37 -12.84
C ASP A 21 3.85 1.03 -13.43
N LYS A 22 4.70 1.07 -14.46
CA LYS A 22 5.39 -0.12 -14.96
C LYS A 22 6.52 -0.51 -14.00
N TYR A 23 6.70 -1.83 -13.85
CA TYR A 23 7.86 -2.35 -13.14
C TYR A 23 9.15 -1.90 -13.85
N PRO A 24 10.13 -1.30 -13.14
CA PRO A 24 11.35 -0.80 -13.79
C PRO A 24 12.27 -1.90 -14.30
N ASP A 25 12.69 -1.84 -15.57
CA ASP A 25 13.61 -2.81 -16.18
C ASP A 25 14.95 -2.91 -15.43
N LYS A 26 15.41 -1.81 -14.82
CA LYS A 26 16.65 -1.73 -14.03
C LYS A 26 16.61 -2.51 -12.71
N TRP A 27 15.45 -2.99 -12.27
CA TRP A 27 15.30 -3.72 -11.00
C TRP A 27 15.41 -5.24 -11.15
N GLY A 28 15.61 -5.73 -12.38
CA GLY A 28 15.69 -7.16 -12.69
C GLY A 28 14.35 -7.74 -13.11
N ALA A 29 14.18 -9.06 -13.00
CA ALA A 29 12.90 -9.69 -13.31
C ALA A 29 11.94 -9.56 -12.12
N ALA A 30 10.72 -9.08 -12.38
CA ALA A 30 9.65 -9.17 -11.40
C ALA A 30 9.29 -10.66 -11.18
N VAL A 31 9.30 -11.10 -9.92
CA VAL A 31 8.96 -12.48 -9.58
C VAL A 31 7.50 -12.53 -9.14
N ALA A 32 6.61 -13.02 -10.01
CA ALA A 32 5.22 -13.25 -9.63
C ALA A 32 5.15 -14.37 -8.57
N GLY A 33 4.52 -14.09 -7.44
CA GLY A 33 4.30 -15.08 -6.38
C GLY A 33 3.01 -15.87 -6.60
N THR A 34 3.05 -17.19 -6.40
CA THR A 34 1.87 -18.06 -6.28
C THR A 34 1.49 -18.22 -4.81
N ARG A 35 0.19 -18.35 -4.47
CA ARG A 35 -0.25 -18.57 -3.08
C ARG A 35 0.45 -19.77 -2.45
N SER A 36 0.87 -19.61 -1.20
CA SER A 36 1.62 -20.60 -0.41
C SER A 36 1.23 -20.53 1.06
N ASP A 37 1.17 -21.66 1.74
CA ASP A 37 0.95 -21.69 3.19
C ASP A 37 2.23 -21.37 4.00
N ILE A 38 3.38 -21.35 3.32
CA ILE A 38 4.68 -21.00 3.89
C ILE A 38 5.07 -19.59 3.40
N CYS A 39 5.37 -18.71 4.33
CA CYS A 39 5.81 -17.35 4.04
C CYS A 39 7.28 -17.32 3.63
N PRO A 40 7.65 -16.50 2.63
CA PRO A 40 9.03 -16.33 2.23
C PRO A 40 9.83 -15.61 3.33
N LYS A 41 11.15 -15.82 3.34
CA LYS A 41 12.06 -15.14 4.27
C LYS A 41 12.21 -13.65 3.92
N LEU A 42 11.25 -12.84 4.35
CA LEU A 42 11.26 -11.38 4.20
C LEU A 42 11.73 -10.64 5.45
N SER A 43 11.98 -11.37 6.54
CA SER A 43 12.49 -10.77 7.78
C SER A 43 13.85 -10.10 7.53
N GLY A 44 14.05 -8.94 8.14
CA GLY A 44 15.28 -8.17 8.04
C GLY A 44 15.10 -6.71 8.45
N VAL A 45 16.21 -5.98 8.48
CA VAL A 45 16.27 -4.54 8.71
C VAL A 45 16.53 -3.85 7.38
N TYR A 46 15.66 -2.92 7.02
CA TYR A 46 15.68 -2.21 5.74
C TYR A 46 15.90 -0.71 5.96
N GLU A 47 16.54 -0.07 4.98
CA GLU A 47 16.58 1.39 4.90
C GLU A 47 15.15 1.92 4.76
N ASN A 48 14.82 2.95 5.55
CA ASN A 48 13.51 3.58 5.42
C ASN A 48 13.39 4.37 4.12
N ILE A 49 14.50 4.94 3.62
CA ILE A 49 14.54 5.70 2.38
C ILE A 49 14.81 4.73 1.23
N GLY A 50 13.98 4.81 0.19
CA GLY A 50 14.11 4.04 -1.03
C GLY A 50 13.78 4.86 -2.27
N GLU A 51 13.53 4.17 -3.38
CA GLU A 51 13.12 4.80 -4.64
C GLU A 51 11.82 4.19 -5.18
N THR A 52 10.98 5.04 -5.80
CA THR A 52 9.84 4.64 -6.62
C THR A 52 10.28 4.28 -8.04
N ALA A 53 9.38 3.72 -8.85
CA ALA A 53 9.65 3.33 -10.24
C ALA A 53 10.16 4.50 -11.12
N ASP A 54 9.64 5.70 -10.91
CA ASP A 54 10.03 6.94 -11.59
C ASP A 54 11.29 7.59 -10.98
N GLY A 55 11.93 6.94 -9.99
CA GLY A 55 13.16 7.41 -9.36
C GLY A 55 12.96 8.48 -8.29
N GLN A 56 11.72 8.76 -7.88
CA GLN A 56 11.45 9.64 -6.74
C GLN A 56 11.75 8.95 -5.41
N ARG A 57 11.89 9.74 -4.35
CA ARG A 57 12.12 9.21 -3.00
C ARG A 57 10.86 8.54 -2.46
N ALA A 58 11.03 7.36 -1.86
CA ALA A 58 9.98 6.63 -1.14
C ALA A 58 10.36 6.43 0.33
N TRP A 59 9.36 6.30 1.20
CA TRP A 59 9.52 5.96 2.62
C TRP A 59 8.81 4.66 2.95
N LEU A 60 9.55 3.64 3.39
CA LEU A 60 9.02 2.30 3.68
C LEU A 60 8.04 2.35 4.84
N ALA A 61 8.39 3.04 5.93
CA ALA A 61 7.57 3.17 7.12
C ALA A 61 6.19 3.79 6.79
N SER A 62 6.18 4.85 5.98
CA SER A 62 4.96 5.51 5.52
C SER A 62 4.08 4.61 4.65
N ARG A 63 4.69 3.85 3.73
CA ARG A 63 3.97 2.88 2.88
C ARG A 63 3.31 1.79 3.71
N LEU A 64 4.08 1.19 4.62
CA LEU A 64 3.59 0.13 5.52
C LEU A 64 2.48 0.64 6.43
N SER A 65 2.66 1.82 7.06
CA SER A 65 1.62 2.42 7.90
C SER A 65 0.32 2.64 7.12
N GLY A 66 0.42 3.16 5.89
CA GLY A 66 -0.73 3.45 5.04
C GLY A 66 -1.53 2.19 4.69
N ILE A 67 -0.86 1.12 4.23
CA ILE A 67 -1.56 -0.13 3.90
C ILE A 67 -2.12 -0.81 5.15
N THR A 68 -1.43 -0.76 6.29
CA THR A 68 -1.95 -1.35 7.53
C THR A 68 -3.03 -0.48 8.19
N GLY A 69 -3.22 0.76 7.75
CA GLY A 69 -4.17 1.71 8.34
C GLY A 69 -3.76 2.17 9.75
N ARG A 70 -2.48 2.03 10.10
CA ARG A 70 -1.99 2.31 11.45
C ARG A 70 -2.18 3.78 11.84
N ASP A 71 -2.00 4.68 10.88
CA ASP A 71 -2.22 6.11 11.04
C ASP A 71 -3.70 6.44 11.29
N LYS A 72 -4.64 5.65 10.73
CA LYS A 72 -6.09 5.87 10.88
C LYS A 72 -6.57 5.59 12.31
N GLU A 73 -5.86 4.77 13.06
CA GLU A 73 -6.17 4.46 14.48
C GLU A 73 -5.80 5.62 15.42
N LEU A 74 -4.94 6.55 14.96
CA LEU A 74 -4.49 7.68 15.76
C LEU A 74 -5.47 8.86 15.67
N GLN A 75 -5.55 9.64 16.76
CA GLN A 75 -6.25 10.93 16.74
C GLN A 75 -5.58 11.89 15.75
N LEU A 76 -6.37 12.77 15.13
CA LEU A 76 -5.93 13.68 14.06
C LEU A 76 -4.64 14.45 14.40
N GLN A 77 -4.52 14.99 15.62
CA GLN A 77 -3.34 15.75 16.03
C GLN A 77 -2.09 14.87 16.12
N MET A 78 -2.22 13.63 16.59
CA MET A 78 -1.12 12.67 16.68
C MET A 78 -0.69 12.15 15.32
N ARG A 79 -1.60 12.13 14.33
CA ARG A 79 -1.27 11.69 12.97
C ARG A 79 -0.16 12.53 12.36
N TYR A 80 -0.22 13.85 12.48
CA TYR A 80 0.81 14.70 11.87
C TYR A 80 2.22 14.39 12.40
N GLN A 81 2.37 14.31 13.73
CA GLN A 81 3.65 13.97 14.34
C GLN A 81 4.09 12.55 13.95
N PHE A 82 3.17 11.59 13.93
CA PHE A 82 3.45 10.23 13.50
C PHE A 82 3.98 10.19 12.05
N TRP A 83 3.32 10.84 11.09
CA TRP A 83 3.79 10.91 9.70
C TRP A 83 5.16 11.58 9.56
N LYS A 84 5.43 12.61 10.39
CA LYS A 84 6.74 13.25 10.47
C LYS A 84 7.81 12.28 10.97
N ASP A 85 7.51 11.53 12.02
CA ASP A 85 8.41 10.50 12.57
C ASP A 85 8.70 9.40 11.55
N LEU A 86 7.68 8.87 10.87
CA LEU A 86 7.86 7.84 9.84
C LEU A 86 8.77 8.33 8.70
N SER A 87 8.68 9.61 8.34
CA SER A 87 9.51 10.20 7.27
C SER A 87 10.95 10.47 7.72
N ALA A 88 11.16 10.70 9.02
CA ALA A 88 12.47 10.97 9.63
C ALA A 88 13.18 9.71 10.16
N ALA A 89 12.47 8.59 10.28
CA ALA A 89 13.04 7.32 10.69
C ALA A 89 14.16 6.86 9.74
N LYS A 90 15.14 6.13 10.30
CA LYS A 90 16.30 5.65 9.55
C LYS A 90 16.06 4.26 8.99
N VAL A 91 15.50 3.37 9.80
CA VAL A 91 15.36 1.96 9.43
C VAL A 91 13.97 1.42 9.77
N VAL A 92 13.60 0.37 9.06
CA VAL A 92 12.39 -0.40 9.31
C VAL A 92 12.76 -1.87 9.41
N GLN A 93 12.50 -2.45 10.57
CA GLN A 93 12.62 -3.88 10.80
C GLN A 93 11.29 -4.55 10.50
N ILE A 94 11.32 -5.58 9.68
CA ILE A 94 10.19 -6.45 9.37
C ILE A 94 10.52 -7.82 9.95
N HIS A 95 9.60 -8.38 10.71
CA HIS A 95 9.72 -9.74 11.22
C HIS A 95 8.44 -10.51 10.90
N VAL A 96 8.60 -11.64 10.19
CA VAL A 96 7.51 -12.56 9.88
C VAL A 96 7.51 -13.67 10.94
N ALA A 97 6.48 -13.70 11.78
CA ALA A 97 6.32 -14.73 12.80
C ALA A 97 5.74 -16.03 12.19
N ASP A 98 5.95 -17.16 12.87
CA ASP A 98 5.49 -18.50 12.44
C ASP A 98 3.96 -18.58 12.26
N ASN A 99 3.20 -17.73 12.96
CA ASN A 99 1.75 -17.64 12.85
C ASN A 99 1.27 -16.72 11.71
N GLN A 100 2.15 -16.34 10.78
CA GLN A 100 1.91 -15.45 9.65
C GLN A 100 1.50 -14.02 10.07
N THR A 101 1.88 -13.60 11.28
CA THR A 101 1.79 -12.20 11.72
C THR A 101 3.05 -11.47 11.27
N LEU A 102 2.88 -10.24 10.79
CA LEU A 102 4.02 -9.36 10.50
C LEU A 102 4.20 -8.39 11.66
N ALA A 103 5.37 -8.37 12.29
CA ALA A 103 5.76 -7.30 13.19
C ALA A 103 6.61 -6.28 12.42
N ILE A 104 6.28 -5.00 12.60
CA ILE A 104 6.96 -3.88 11.96
C ILE A 104 7.44 -2.95 13.05
N LYS A 105 8.74 -2.69 13.07
CA LYS A 105 9.39 -1.75 13.99
C LYS A 105 10.14 -0.69 13.19
N VAL A 106 9.87 0.57 13.50
CA VAL A 106 10.45 1.74 12.84
C VAL A 106 11.30 2.48 13.84
N THR A 107 12.57 2.72 13.51
CA THR A 107 13.51 3.37 14.43
C THR A 107 14.31 4.50 13.77
N GLY A 108 14.65 5.50 14.57
CA GLY A 108 15.45 6.67 14.20
C GLY A 108 15.94 7.41 15.43
N GLU A 109 16.53 8.59 15.24
CA GLU A 109 16.98 9.42 16.37
C GLU A 109 15.77 9.93 17.17
N GLY A 110 15.57 9.38 18.37
CA GLY A 110 14.41 9.72 19.22
C GLY A 110 13.07 9.23 18.66
N ILE A 111 13.09 8.32 17.68
CA ILE A 111 11.89 7.78 17.02
C ILE A 111 11.85 6.27 17.25
N GLU A 112 10.75 5.79 17.82
CA GLU A 112 10.45 4.36 17.94
C GLU A 112 8.94 4.15 17.80
N HIS A 113 8.55 3.41 16.77
CA HIS A 113 7.17 3.01 16.52
C HIS A 113 7.13 1.53 16.21
N GLU A 114 6.15 0.81 16.77
CA GLU A 114 5.99 -0.62 16.54
C GLU A 114 4.52 -0.97 16.39
N TRP A 115 4.21 -1.85 15.45
CA TRP A 115 2.87 -2.40 15.27
C TRP A 115 2.93 -3.78 14.63
N THR A 116 1.81 -4.50 14.69
CA THR A 116 1.67 -5.83 14.10
C THR A 116 0.54 -5.85 13.08
N VAL A 117 0.69 -6.70 12.06
CA VAL A 117 -0.32 -6.97 11.05
C VAL A 117 -0.84 -8.39 11.28
N PRO A 118 -2.12 -8.56 11.62
CA PRO A 118 -2.67 -9.87 11.91
C PRO A 118 -2.71 -10.74 10.66
N LYS A 119 -2.60 -12.07 10.84
CA LYS A 119 -2.68 -13.06 9.74
C LYS A 119 -3.92 -12.92 8.86
N THR A 120 -5.02 -12.36 9.37
CA THR A 120 -6.26 -12.15 8.59
C THR A 120 -6.09 -11.14 7.46
N ARG A 121 -5.03 -10.33 7.51
CA ARG A 121 -4.69 -9.33 6.50
C ARG A 121 -3.42 -9.69 5.73
N VAL A 122 -2.83 -10.85 6.01
CA VAL A 122 -1.57 -11.29 5.43
C VAL A 122 -1.82 -12.56 4.62
N GLU A 123 -1.40 -12.55 3.36
CA GLU A 123 -1.41 -13.73 2.51
C GLU A 123 0.01 -14.05 2.09
N CYS A 124 0.44 -15.28 2.36
CA CYS A 124 1.75 -15.75 1.96
C CYS A 124 1.72 -16.33 0.55
N LYS A 125 2.75 -15.98 -0.22
CA LYS A 125 3.00 -16.44 -1.58
C LYS A 125 4.44 -16.95 -1.66
N THR A 126 4.75 -17.83 -2.60
CA THR A 126 6.06 -18.48 -2.73
C THR A 126 7.25 -17.51 -2.65
N ASN A 127 7.12 -16.30 -3.20
CA ASN A 127 8.17 -15.27 -3.22
C ASN A 127 7.69 -13.90 -2.73
N ALA A 128 6.48 -13.80 -2.19
CA ALA A 128 5.93 -12.55 -1.71
C ALA A 128 5.07 -12.71 -0.45
N ILE A 129 4.87 -11.62 0.27
CA ILE A 129 3.81 -11.50 1.26
C ILE A 129 2.89 -10.38 0.83
N THR A 130 1.60 -10.65 0.74
CA THR A 130 0.59 -9.64 0.44
C THR A 130 -0.05 -9.15 1.73
N ILE A 131 -0.07 -7.84 1.91
CA ILE A 131 -0.84 -7.17 2.96
C ILE A 131 -2.10 -6.59 2.32
N HIS A 132 -3.26 -7.02 2.78
CA HIS A 132 -4.56 -6.53 2.33
C HIS A 132 -5.00 -5.34 3.18
N GLY A 133 -5.50 -4.29 2.54
CA GLY A 133 -6.04 -3.10 3.18
C GLY A 133 -7.36 -2.66 2.60
N ASP A 134 -8.20 -2.09 3.46
CA ASP A 134 -9.49 -1.54 3.07
C ASP A 134 -9.40 0.00 3.07
N ALA A 135 -9.95 0.60 2.03
CA ALA A 135 -10.07 2.04 1.89
C ALA A 135 -11.54 2.43 1.90
N VAL A 136 -12.03 2.91 3.04
CA VAL A 136 -13.33 3.61 3.11
C VAL A 136 -13.05 5.08 3.36
N ILE A 137 -13.55 5.92 2.47
CA ILE A 137 -13.50 7.38 2.59
C ILE A 137 -14.95 7.86 2.67
N SER A 138 -15.28 8.64 3.70
CA SER A 138 -16.60 9.24 3.87
C SER A 138 -16.44 10.68 4.32
N GLY A 139 -17.18 11.58 3.67
CA GLY A 139 -17.27 13.00 3.98
C GLY A 139 -18.56 13.60 3.41
N ASP A 140 -18.81 14.88 3.69
CA ASP A 140 -20.10 15.54 3.46
C ASP A 140 -20.63 15.46 2.03
N ASN A 141 -19.75 15.30 1.04
CA ASN A 141 -20.11 15.20 -0.38
C ASN A 141 -19.32 14.11 -1.13
N ALA A 142 -18.68 13.21 -0.39
CA ALA A 142 -17.83 12.17 -0.95
C ALA A 142 -17.98 10.87 -0.18
N VAL A 143 -18.29 9.78 -0.88
CA VAL A 143 -18.17 8.44 -0.34
C VAL A 143 -17.41 7.58 -1.32
N ALA A 144 -16.42 6.84 -0.85
CA ALA A 144 -15.68 5.90 -1.65
C ALA A 144 -15.38 4.63 -0.85
N VAL A 145 -15.46 3.51 -1.55
CA VAL A 145 -15.05 2.20 -1.06
C VAL A 145 -14.03 1.63 -2.03
N GLY A 146 -12.97 1.06 -1.48
CA GLY A 146 -11.88 0.51 -2.25
C GLY A 146 -11.13 -0.55 -1.47
N THR A 147 -10.37 -1.31 -2.23
CA THR A 147 -9.45 -2.33 -1.74
C THR A 147 -8.06 -1.95 -2.18
N ASP A 148 -7.13 -1.96 -1.23
CA ASP A 148 -5.72 -1.79 -1.49
C ASP A 148 -5.00 -3.09 -1.10
N SER A 149 -3.91 -3.38 -1.78
CA SER A 149 -3.02 -4.48 -1.45
C SER A 149 -1.58 -4.03 -1.64
N MET A 150 -0.69 -4.62 -0.85
CA MET A 150 0.74 -4.41 -0.99
C MET A 150 1.44 -5.76 -1.00
N ASP A 151 2.02 -6.13 -2.12
CA ASP A 151 2.94 -7.26 -2.19
C ASP A 151 4.34 -6.81 -1.80
N LEU A 152 4.96 -7.54 -0.88
CA LEU A 152 6.35 -7.38 -0.45
C LEU A 152 7.16 -8.54 -1.04
N TYR A 153 8.22 -8.23 -1.77
CA TYR A 153 9.14 -9.18 -2.38
C TYR A 153 10.55 -8.93 -1.86
N ARG A 154 11.34 -10.00 -1.65
CA ARG A 154 12.77 -9.87 -1.44
C ARG A 154 13.52 -10.35 -2.68
N SER A 155 14.38 -9.49 -3.20
CA SER A 155 15.25 -9.80 -4.33
C SER A 155 16.68 -9.39 -3.98
N GLY A 156 17.51 -10.38 -3.65
CA GLY A 156 18.86 -10.13 -3.12
C GLY A 156 18.81 -9.27 -1.85
N ASN A 157 19.52 -8.13 -1.89
CA ASN A 157 19.61 -7.17 -0.79
C ASN A 157 18.57 -6.04 -0.91
N GLN A 158 17.42 -6.32 -1.53
CA GLN A 158 16.36 -5.33 -1.72
C GLN A 158 15.00 -5.89 -1.31
N LEU A 159 14.22 -5.05 -0.64
CA LEU A 159 12.79 -5.21 -0.48
C LEU A 159 12.10 -4.41 -1.58
N ILE A 160 11.25 -5.08 -2.36
CA ILE A 160 10.46 -4.46 -3.41
C ILE A 160 8.99 -4.51 -2.97
N LEU A 161 8.30 -3.38 -3.09
CA LEU A 161 6.89 -3.24 -2.78
C LEU A 161 6.12 -2.99 -4.08
N ASN A 162 5.04 -3.75 -4.28
CA ASN A 162 4.01 -3.41 -5.25
C ASN A 162 2.72 -3.05 -4.51
N GLN A 163 2.38 -1.77 -4.48
CA GLN A 163 1.12 -1.32 -3.92
C GLN A 163 0.11 -1.16 -5.05
N SER A 164 -0.96 -1.94 -5.04
CA SER A 164 -2.03 -1.84 -6.02
C SER A 164 -3.36 -1.65 -5.32
N GLY A 165 -4.24 -0.84 -5.89
CA GLY A 165 -5.47 -0.45 -5.25
C GLY A 165 -6.52 -0.03 -6.26
N GLY A 166 -7.77 -0.21 -5.90
CA GLY A 166 -8.89 0.17 -6.73
C GLY A 166 -10.09 0.53 -5.88
N GLY A 167 -10.88 1.46 -6.38
CA GLY A 167 -12.06 1.89 -5.65
C GLY A 167 -13.09 2.54 -6.55
N VAL A 168 -14.31 2.59 -6.03
CA VAL A 168 -15.42 3.33 -6.61
C VAL A 168 -15.96 4.27 -5.55
N GLY A 169 -16.35 5.46 -5.98
CA GLY A 169 -16.97 6.44 -5.12
C GLY A 169 -17.89 7.37 -5.87
N VAL A 170 -18.49 8.28 -5.11
CA VAL A 170 -19.33 9.36 -5.62
C VAL A 170 -18.82 10.65 -5.00
N LEU A 171 -18.49 11.63 -5.83
CA LEU A 171 -18.11 12.99 -5.43
C LEU A 171 -19.10 13.96 -6.06
N LEU A 172 -19.86 14.71 -5.26
CA LEU A 172 -20.89 15.65 -5.76
C LEU A 172 -21.84 14.98 -6.77
N LEU A 173 -22.30 13.76 -6.47
CA LEU A 173 -23.16 12.93 -7.34
C LEU A 173 -22.50 12.44 -8.65
N VAL A 174 -21.21 12.71 -8.86
CA VAL A 174 -20.43 12.18 -9.98
C VAL A 174 -19.75 10.89 -9.53
N PRO A 175 -20.02 9.74 -10.18
CA PRO A 175 -19.31 8.52 -9.87
C PRO A 175 -17.87 8.62 -10.39
N VAL A 176 -16.96 8.18 -9.53
CA VAL A 176 -15.53 8.17 -9.77
C VAL A 176 -15.04 6.75 -9.58
N VAL A 177 -14.28 6.25 -10.55
CA VAL A 177 -13.58 4.97 -10.43
C VAL A 177 -12.09 5.25 -10.45
N GLY A 178 -11.36 4.66 -9.52
CA GLY A 178 -9.92 4.81 -9.39
C GLY A 178 -9.23 3.46 -9.45
N TYR A 179 -8.10 3.40 -10.14
CA TYR A 179 -7.15 2.31 -10.01
C TYR A 179 -5.73 2.87 -9.92
N SER A 180 -4.94 2.35 -8.99
CA SER A 180 -3.54 2.71 -8.82
C SER A 180 -2.65 1.47 -8.72
N ASN A 181 -1.44 1.57 -9.27
CA ASN A 181 -0.39 0.58 -9.08
C ASN A 181 0.95 1.31 -8.98
N HIS A 182 1.67 1.09 -7.88
CA HIS A 182 2.88 1.81 -7.53
C HIS A 182 3.98 0.86 -7.05
N TRP A 183 5.16 1.01 -7.62
CA TRP A 183 6.33 0.22 -7.25
C TRP A 183 7.33 1.06 -6.45
N SER A 184 7.93 0.43 -5.45
CA SER A 184 9.06 1.01 -4.71
C SER A 184 10.06 -0.05 -4.27
N ARG A 185 11.32 0.33 -4.03
CA ARG A 185 12.34 -0.56 -3.50
C ARG A 185 13.17 0.09 -2.41
N PHE A 186 13.66 -0.74 -1.49
CA PHE A 186 14.40 -0.35 -0.29
C PHE A 186 15.57 -1.30 -0.06
N SER A 187 16.71 -0.78 0.37
CA SER A 187 17.90 -1.58 0.61
C SER A 187 17.80 -2.37 1.91
N LEU A 188 18.31 -3.60 1.92
CA LEU A 188 18.54 -4.38 3.12
C LEU A 188 19.83 -3.92 3.81
N ILE A 189 19.76 -3.76 5.12
CA ILE A 189 20.90 -3.45 6.00
C ILE A 189 21.40 -4.71 6.69
N GLU A 190 20.47 -5.50 7.25
CA GLU A 190 20.76 -6.69 8.05
C GLU A 190 19.66 -7.75 7.88
N GLU A 191 20.00 -9.05 7.96
CA GLU A 191 19.04 -10.16 7.87
C GLU A 191 18.30 -10.47 9.18
#